data_AF-A0A924MIC2-F1
#
_entry.id   AF-A0A924MIC2-F1
#
_cell.length_a   1.000
_cell.length_b   1.000
_cell.length_c   1.000
_cell.angle_alpha   90.00
_cell.angle_beta   90.00
_cell.angle_gamma   90.00
#
_symmetry.space_group_name_H-M   'P 1'
#
loop_
_entity.id
_entity.type
_entity.pdbx_description
1 polymer ?
#
loop_
_entity_poly.entity_id
_entity_poly.type
_entity_poly.pdbx_seq_one_letter_code
_entity_poly.pdbx_strand_id
1 'polypeptide(L)'
;MGRSQETFSKKENEKKRLKKRQEKQQKKEERKETSTDGSLESMMAYVDEYGNITNTPPDPTRKKKEIDASSIEIGVSKQEEEDLTVEKKGKVDFFNDSKGFGFIKENGT
;
A
#
# COMPACT_ATOMS: atom_id res chain seq x y z
N MET A 1 57.21 -38.34 6.50
CA MET A 1 56.83 -36.92 6.31
C MET A 1 56.06 -36.46 7.54
N GLY A 2 56.69 -35.68 8.42
CA GLY A 2 56.05 -35.19 9.65
C GLY A 2 55.01 -34.12 9.31
N ARG A 3 53.77 -34.30 9.75
CA ARG A 3 52.73 -33.26 9.66
C ARG A 3 53.18 -32.09 10.53
N SER A 4 53.47 -30.95 9.93
CA SER A 4 53.80 -29.72 10.67
C SER A 4 52.64 -29.39 11.61
N GLN A 5 52.92 -29.33 12.91
CA GLN A 5 51.95 -29.05 13.95
C GLN A 5 51.54 -27.57 13.85
N GLU A 6 50.50 -27.28 13.07
CA GLU A 6 49.93 -25.95 12.99
C GLU A 6 49.38 -25.52 14.36
N THR A 7 49.93 -24.44 14.89
CA THR A 7 49.46 -23.81 16.12
C THR A 7 48.00 -23.37 15.97
N PHE A 8 47.17 -23.59 17.00
CA PHE A 8 45.75 -23.23 17.03
C PHE A 8 45.46 -21.80 16.51
N SER A 9 46.29 -20.83 16.89
CA SER A 9 46.19 -19.43 16.47
C SER A 9 46.31 -19.21 14.95
N LYS A 10 47.04 -20.06 14.21
CA LYS A 10 47.15 -19.97 12.75
C LYS A 10 45.87 -20.43 12.07
N LYS A 11 45.29 -21.54 12.53
CA LYS A 11 44.00 -22.05 12.04
C LYS A 11 42.86 -21.08 12.30
N GLU A 12 42.85 -20.44 13.47
CA GLU A 12 41.81 -19.47 13.83
C GLU A 12 41.87 -18.21 12.95
N ASN A 13 43.08 -17.69 12.69
CA ASN A 13 43.29 -16.55 11.80
C ASN A 13 42.90 -16.85 10.35
N GLU A 14 43.22 -18.06 9.86
CA GLU A 14 42.82 -18.49 8.51
C GLU A 14 41.31 -18.63 8.40
N LYS A 15 40.64 -19.22 9.40
CA LYS A 15 39.18 -19.32 9.46
C LYS A 15 38.53 -17.92 9.44
N LYS A 16 39.08 -16.96 10.18
CA LYS A 16 38.60 -15.57 10.18
C LYS A 16 38.78 -14.89 8.81
N ARG A 17 39.89 -15.17 8.11
CA ARG A 17 40.14 -14.64 6.76
C ARG A 17 39.18 -15.25 5.73
N LEU A 18 38.91 -16.54 5.80
CA LEU A 18 37.95 -17.23 4.95
C LEU A 18 36.52 -16.70 5.17
N LYS A 19 36.09 -16.56 6.43
CA LYS A 19 34.78 -15.99 6.77
C LYS A 19 34.62 -14.57 6.23
N LYS A 20 35.62 -13.70 6.41
CA LYS A 20 35.60 -12.34 5.84
C LYS A 20 35.54 -12.33 4.32
N ARG A 21 36.16 -13.31 3.64
CA ARG A 21 36.10 -13.43 2.18
C ARG A 21 34.70 -13.85 1.72
N GLN A 22 34.09 -14.82 2.40
CA GLN A 22 32.72 -15.26 2.16
C GLN A 22 31.72 -14.12 2.38
N GLU A 23 31.80 -13.42 3.51
CA GLU A 23 30.94 -12.26 3.82
C GLU A 23 31.08 -11.16 2.76
N LYS A 24 32.30 -10.89 2.26
CA LYS A 24 32.52 -9.94 1.17
C LYS A 24 31.93 -10.40 -0.16
N GLN A 25 31.95 -11.70 -0.44
CA GLN A 25 31.36 -12.27 -1.66
C GLN A 25 29.84 -12.21 -1.60
N GLN A 26 29.23 -12.64 -0.49
CA GLN A 26 27.79 -12.57 -0.26
C GLN A 26 27.30 -11.12 -0.37
N LYS A 27 27.97 -10.17 0.30
CA LYS A 27 27.61 -8.73 0.18
C LYS A 27 27.74 -8.19 -1.25
N LYS A 28 28.63 -8.76 -2.08
CA LYS A 28 28.78 -8.38 -3.49
C LYS A 28 27.66 -8.98 -4.34
N GLU A 29 27.25 -10.20 -4.05
CA GLU A 29 26.12 -10.88 -4.72
C GLU A 29 24.80 -10.22 -4.35
N GLU A 30 24.55 -9.99 -3.06
CA GLU A 30 23.40 -9.22 -2.58
C GLU A 30 23.31 -7.86 -3.25
N ARG A 31 24.43 -7.12 -3.37
CA ARG A 31 24.45 -5.84 -4.09
C ARG A 31 24.20 -5.96 -5.59
N LYS A 32 24.51 -7.09 -6.23
CA LYS A 32 24.19 -7.32 -7.64
C LYS A 32 22.73 -7.70 -7.85
N GLU A 33 22.17 -8.46 -6.91
CA GLU A 33 20.75 -8.86 -6.94
C GLU A 33 19.83 -7.70 -6.55
N THR A 34 20.28 -6.83 -5.63
CA THR A 34 19.53 -5.66 -5.18
C THR A 34 19.89 -4.37 -5.89
N SER A 35 20.99 -4.33 -6.67
CA SER A 35 21.18 -3.22 -7.60
C SER A 35 20.10 -3.35 -8.67
N THR A 36 19.04 -2.56 -8.49
CA THR A 36 18.23 -2.09 -9.61
C THR A 36 19.22 -1.51 -10.60
N ASP A 37 19.43 -2.26 -11.68
CA ASP A 37 20.32 -1.89 -12.76
C ASP A 37 19.93 -0.46 -13.16
N GLY A 38 20.88 0.47 -13.26
CA GLY A 38 20.59 1.86 -13.64
C GLY A 38 20.09 2.00 -15.08
N SER A 39 19.64 0.90 -15.68
CA SER A 39 19.06 0.80 -17.00
C SER A 39 17.69 1.48 -16.99
N LEU A 40 17.39 2.17 -18.11
CA LEU A 40 16.14 2.89 -18.31
C LEU A 40 14.91 2.02 -18.00
N GLU A 41 14.98 0.73 -18.35
CA GLU A 41 13.90 -0.23 -18.16
C GLU A 41 13.60 -0.53 -16.69
N SER A 42 14.60 -0.51 -15.80
CA SER A 42 14.38 -0.66 -14.36
C SER A 42 13.84 0.60 -13.68
N MET A 43 13.92 1.77 -14.35
CA MET A 43 13.33 3.03 -13.89
C MET A 43 11.95 3.29 -14.47
N MET A 44 11.56 2.57 -15.51
CA MET A 44 10.23 2.69 -16.12
C MET A 44 9.24 1.82 -15.36
N ALA A 45 8.18 2.46 -14.89
CA ALA A 45 7.06 1.78 -14.24
C ALA A 45 5.79 2.05 -15.05
N TYR A 46 4.99 1.00 -15.26
CA TYR A 46 3.71 1.12 -15.94
C TYR A 46 2.62 1.45 -14.92
N VAL A 47 1.54 2.08 -15.37
CA VAL A 47 0.41 2.47 -14.52
C VAL A 47 -0.84 1.76 -15.03
N ASP A 48 -1.55 1.09 -14.11
CA ASP A 48 -2.80 0.41 -14.41
C ASP A 48 -4.00 1.39 -14.47
N GLU A 49 -5.19 0.85 -14.77
CA GLU A 49 -6.45 1.61 -14.89
C GLU A 49 -6.87 2.32 -13.59
N TYR A 50 -6.27 1.95 -12.45
CA TYR A 50 -6.58 2.49 -11.12
C TYR A 50 -5.45 3.35 -10.55
N GLY A 51 -4.41 3.63 -11.35
CA GLY A 51 -3.28 4.44 -10.92
C GLY A 51 -2.21 3.67 -10.11
N ASN A 52 -2.29 2.34 -10.03
CA ASN A 52 -1.29 1.53 -9.36
C ASN A 52 -0.09 1.28 -10.28
N ILE A 53 1.09 1.19 -9.65
CA ILE A 53 2.34 0.92 -10.34
C ILE A 53 2.45 -0.57 -10.65
N THR A 54 2.65 -0.93 -11.92
CA THR A 54 2.82 -2.29 -12.41
C THR A 54 4.13 -2.47 -13.16
N ASN A 55 4.75 -3.64 -13.01
CA ASN A 55 5.98 -4.00 -13.74
C ASN A 55 5.69 -4.48 -15.17
N THR A 56 4.45 -4.87 -15.45
CA THR A 56 4.01 -5.33 -16.77
C THR A 56 3.47 -4.17 -17.60
N PRO A 57 3.87 -4.06 -18.89
CA PRO A 57 3.27 -3.11 -19.82
C PRO A 57 1.75 -3.29 -19.92
N PRO A 58 0.98 -2.20 -20.09
CA PRO A 58 -0.46 -2.30 -20.30
C PRO A 58 -0.75 -2.91 -21.67
N ASP A 59 -1.60 -3.93 -21.71
CA ASP A 59 -2.00 -4.59 -22.95
C ASP A 59 -2.78 -3.63 -23.88
N PRO A 60 -2.36 -3.44 -25.14
CA PRO A 60 -3.02 -2.53 -26.08
C PRO A 60 -4.41 -3.02 -26.53
N THR A 61 -4.73 -4.29 -26.29
CA THR A 61 -6.04 -4.90 -26.62
C THR A 61 -7.06 -4.77 -25.48
N ARG A 62 -6.61 -4.46 -24.25
CA ARG A 62 -7.52 -4.16 -23.13
C ARG A 62 -8.08 -2.76 -23.34
N LYS A 63 -9.32 -2.72 -23.83
CA LYS A 63 -10.09 -1.49 -23.95
C LYS A 63 -10.29 -0.92 -22.55
N LYS A 64 -9.71 0.26 -22.30
CA LYS A 64 -10.07 1.08 -21.14
C LYS A 64 -11.58 1.30 -21.20
N LYS A 65 -12.27 1.23 -20.06
CA LYS A 65 -13.67 1.64 -20.00
C LYS A 65 -13.70 3.14 -20.33
N GLU A 66 -14.21 3.47 -21.50
CA GLU A 66 -14.51 4.85 -21.88
C GLU A 66 -15.67 5.30 -21.00
N ILE A 67 -15.37 6.18 -20.05
CA ILE A 67 -16.38 6.82 -19.21
C ILE A 67 -16.61 8.18 -19.84
N ASP A 68 -17.85 8.45 -20.28
CA ASP A 68 -18.21 9.75 -20.81
C ASP A 68 -18.02 10.82 -19.74
N ALA A 69 -17.25 11.87 -20.07
CA ALA A 69 -16.94 12.94 -19.11
C ALA A 69 -18.22 13.64 -18.57
N SER A 70 -19.31 13.62 -19.33
CA SER A 70 -20.61 14.16 -18.92
C SER A 70 -21.34 13.33 -17.87
N SER A 71 -20.97 12.06 -17.69
CA SER A 71 -21.55 11.16 -16.68
C SER A 71 -20.83 11.23 -15.32
N ILE A 72 -19.66 11.88 -15.27
CA ILE A 72 -18.87 12.00 -14.06
C ILE A 72 -19.43 13.17 -13.25
N GLU A 73 -20.14 12.86 -12.17
CA GLU A 73 -20.56 13.84 -11.18
C GLU A 73 -19.35 14.29 -10.36
N ILE A 74 -18.82 15.48 -10.68
CA ILE A 74 -17.66 16.07 -9.97
C ILE A 74 -18.10 16.70 -8.62
N GLY A 75 -19.40 16.93 -8.44
CA GLY A 75 -19.98 17.56 -7.26
C GLY A 75 -20.34 16.58 -6.15
N VAL A 76 -20.63 17.11 -4.95
CA VAL A 76 -21.27 16.33 -3.89
C VAL A 76 -22.66 15.93 -4.40
N SER A 77 -22.98 14.63 -4.34
CA SER A 77 -24.31 14.14 -4.67
C SER A 77 -25.34 14.94 -3.87
N LYS A 78 -26.35 15.48 -4.56
CA LYS A 78 -27.42 16.22 -3.90
C LYS A 78 -28.08 15.25 -2.92
N GLN A 79 -28.08 15.60 -1.64
CA GLN A 79 -28.78 14.80 -0.64
C GLN A 79 -30.21 14.61 -1.13
N GLU A 80 -30.60 13.35 -1.34
CA GLU A 80 -31.98 13.02 -1.69
C GLU A 80 -32.85 13.58 -0.55
N GLU A 81 -33.83 14.41 -0.91
CA GLU A 81 -34.85 14.81 0.04
C GLU A 81 -35.62 13.54 0.38
N GLU A 82 -35.20 12.84 1.43
CA GLU A 82 -36.00 11.76 2.01
C GLU A 82 -37.40 12.32 2.19
N ASP A 83 -38.41 11.65 1.62
CA ASP A 83 -39.80 12.04 1.72
C ASP A 83 -40.17 12.21 3.21
N LEU A 84 -40.08 13.46 3.69
CA LEU A 84 -40.41 13.87 5.06
C LEU A 84 -41.90 13.63 5.39
N THR A 85 -42.67 13.13 4.42
CA THR A 85 -44.09 12.81 4.52
C THR A 85 -44.37 11.55 5.32
N VAL A 86 -43.36 10.76 5.69
CA VAL A 86 -43.57 9.69 6.68
C VAL A 86 -43.71 10.34 8.06
N GLU A 87 -44.93 10.36 8.58
CA GLU A 87 -45.21 10.83 9.94
C GLU A 87 -44.44 9.98 10.97
N LYS A 88 -43.23 10.43 11.36
CA LYS A 88 -42.43 9.78 12.40
C LYS A 88 -43.08 10.02 13.77
N LYS A 89 -43.44 8.94 14.47
CA LYS A 89 -44.03 9.01 15.82
C LYS A 89 -42.98 8.59 16.85
N GLY A 90 -42.87 9.35 17.94
CA GLY A 90 -41.86 9.10 18.97
C GLY A 90 -42.15 9.79 20.30
N LYS A 91 -41.22 9.65 21.26
CA LYS A 91 -41.26 10.32 22.57
C LYS A 91 -40.13 11.34 22.68
N VAL A 92 -40.41 12.51 23.27
CA VAL A 92 -39.40 13.53 23.57
C VAL A 92 -38.40 12.98 24.60
N ASP A 93 -37.12 12.94 24.25
CA ASP A 93 -36.04 12.46 25.12
C ASP A 93 -35.38 13.63 25.86
N PHE A 94 -35.15 14.73 25.16
CA PHE A 94 -34.56 15.93 25.71
C PHE A 94 -35.05 17.16 24.93
N PHE A 95 -35.30 18.27 25.64
CA PHE A 95 -35.62 19.55 25.03
C PHE A 95 -34.99 20.70 25.82
N ASN A 96 -34.37 21.64 25.11
CA ASN A 96 -33.80 22.85 25.70
C ASN A 96 -34.58 24.08 25.23
N ASP A 97 -35.40 24.65 26.12
CA ASP A 97 -36.24 25.82 25.83
C ASP A 97 -35.43 27.07 25.45
N SER A 98 -34.22 27.23 26.01
CA SER A 98 -33.39 28.43 25.76
C SER A 98 -32.70 28.41 24.40
N LYS A 99 -32.36 27.21 23.90
CA LYS A 99 -31.62 27.03 22.63
C LYS A 99 -32.51 26.47 21.51
N GLY A 100 -33.75 26.09 21.80
CA GLY A 100 -34.74 25.66 20.81
C GLY A 100 -34.42 24.33 20.11
N PHE A 101 -33.61 23.46 20.72
CA PHE A 101 -33.29 22.15 20.16
C PHE A 101 -33.54 21.03 21.17
N GLY A 102 -33.76 19.83 20.65
CA GLY A 102 -34.03 18.63 21.43
C GLY A 102 -33.93 17.37 20.59
N PHE A 103 -34.12 16.22 21.22
CA PHE A 103 -34.06 14.91 20.60
C PHE A 103 -35.37 14.15 20.85
N ILE A 104 -35.85 13.43 19.82
CA ILE A 104 -37.02 12.55 19.88
C ILE A 104 -36.52 11.13 19.62
N LYS A 105 -36.92 10.19 20.48
CA LYS A 105 -36.74 8.75 20.24
C LYS A 105 -37.91 8.23 19.43
N GLU A 106 -37.64 7.66 18.26
CA GLU A 106 -38.65 7.11 17.36
C GLU A 106 -39.19 5.76 17.86
N ASN A 107 -40.49 5.54 17.72
CA ASN A 107 -41.14 4.26 18.08
C ASN A 107 -40.96 3.25 16.93
N GLY A 108 -39.73 2.77 16.70
CA GLY A 108 -39.47 1.86 15.58
C GLY A 108 -38.01 1.58 15.25
N THR A 109 -37.06 2.07 16.05
CA THR A 109 -35.65 1.66 16.04
C THR A 109 -35.30 0.93 17.33
#